data_AF-A0A564U673-F1
#
_entry.id   AF-A0A564U673-F1
#
_cell.length_a   1.000
_cell.length_b   1.000
_cell.length_c   1.000
_cell.angle_alpha   90.00
_cell.angle_beta   90.00
_cell.angle_gamma   90.00
#
_symmetry.space_group_name_H-M   'P 1'
#
loop_
_entity.id
_entity.type
_entity.pdbx_description
1 polymer ?
#
loop_
_entity_poly.entity_id
_entity_poly.type
_entity_poly.pdbx_seq_one_letter_code
_entity_poly.pdbx_strand_id
1 'polypeptide(L)'
;MKKILGTILAIIFLFATILMGLIFSGKIELNENWTFVLSVVQIISWLGYTNLSELEKRYKIVISAFTIVAVCIIGLFYFLK
;
A
#
# COMPACT_ATOMS: atom_id res chain seq x y z
N MET A 1 4.20 21.26 7.76
CA MET A 1 4.80 20.34 6.76
C MET A 1 4.35 18.89 6.94
N LYS A 2 4.52 18.25 8.11
CA LYS A 2 4.12 16.84 8.34
C LYS A 2 2.66 16.52 7.98
N LYS A 3 1.72 17.40 8.33
CA LYS A 3 0.28 17.23 8.05
C LYS A 3 -0.02 17.18 6.54
N ILE A 4 0.57 18.08 5.77
CA ILE A 4 0.41 18.14 4.30
C ILE A 4 1.02 16.89 3.64
N LEU A 5 2.22 16.50 4.08
CA LEU A 5 2.89 15.29 3.57
C LEU A 5 2.08 14.03 3.87
N GLY A 6 1.51 13.93 5.07
CA GLY A 6 0.59 12.85 5.44
C GLY A 6 -0.64 12.80 4.53
N THR A 7 -1.28 13.94 4.25
CA THR A 7 -2.42 14.01 3.31
C THR A 7 -2.04 13.55 1.90
N ILE A 8 -0.87 13.96 1.40
CA ILE A 8 -0.39 13.55 0.07
C ILE A 8 -0.20 12.02 0.02
N LEU A 9 0.44 11.44 1.04
CA LEU A 9 0.65 9.99 1.13
C LEU A 9 -0.67 9.22 1.22
N ALA A 10 -1.66 9.75 1.94
CA ALA A 10 -3.01 9.16 2.01
C ALA A 10 -3.70 9.15 0.65
N ILE A 11 -3.59 10.24 -0.12
CA ILE A 11 -4.15 10.35 -1.46
C ILE A 11 -3.48 9.35 -2.41
N ILE A 12 -2.14 9.28 -2.41
CA ILE A 12 -1.38 8.34 -3.24
C ILE A 12 -1.76 6.89 -2.89
N PHE A 13 -1.86 6.58 -1.60
CA PHE A 13 -2.29 5.27 -1.14
C PHE A 13 -3.70 4.91 -1.64
N LEU A 14 -4.65 5.83 -1.56
CA LEU A 14 -6.02 5.62 -1.98
C LEU A 14 -6.10 5.38 -3.50
N PHE A 15 -5.41 6.18 -4.31
CA PHE A 15 -5.32 5.97 -5.76
C PHE A 15 -4.69 4.62 -6.12
N ALA A 16 -3.57 4.26 -5.49
CA ALA A 16 -2.92 2.98 -5.74
C ALA A 16 -3.81 1.79 -5.33
N THR A 17 -4.57 1.92 -4.25
CA THR A 17 -5.51 0.90 -3.79
C THR A 17 -6.66 0.69 -4.79
N ILE A 18 -7.25 1.78 -5.30
CA ILE A 18 -8.32 1.70 -6.30
C ILE A 18 -7.78 1.04 -7.59
N LEU A 19 -6.60 1.45 -8.05
CA LEU A 19 -5.97 0.87 -9.24
C LEU A 19 -5.72 -0.63 -9.06
N MET A 20 -5.16 -1.06 -7.92
CA MET A 20 -4.98 -2.48 -7.61
C MET A 20 -6.31 -3.24 -7.58
N GLY A 21 -7.37 -2.65 -7.01
CA GLY A 21 -8.71 -3.25 -7.04
C GLY A 21 -9.26 -3.45 -8.45
N LEU A 22 -9.03 -2.49 -9.35
CA LEU A 22 -9.43 -2.60 -10.76
C LEU A 22 -8.62 -3.67 -11.51
N ILE A 23 -7.32 -3.80 -11.21
CA ILE A 23 -6.46 -4.86 -11.77
C ILE A 23 -6.94 -6.24 -11.31
N PHE A 24 -7.16 -6.43 -10.00
CA PHE A 24 -7.67 -7.69 -9.46
C PHE A 24 -9.07 -8.05 -9.97
N SER A 25 -9.90 -7.04 -10.28
CA SER A 25 -11.22 -7.25 -10.87
C SER A 25 -11.19 -7.56 -12.37
N GLY A 26 -10.00 -7.63 -12.99
CA GLY A 26 -9.84 -7.84 -14.43
C GLY A 26 -10.35 -6.69 -15.30
N LYS A 27 -10.63 -5.52 -14.71
CA LYS A 27 -11.09 -4.33 -15.45
C LYS A 27 -9.95 -3.59 -16.13
N ILE A 28 -8.73 -3.76 -15.63
CA ILE A 28 -7.50 -3.18 -16.17
C ILE A 28 -6.46 -4.30 -16.23
N GLU A 29 -5.88 -4.53 -17.40
CA GLU A 29 -4.72 -5.40 -17.55
C GLU A 29 -3.44 -4.57 -17.55
N LEU A 30 -2.55 -4.88 -16.60
CA LEU A 30 -1.20 -4.36 -16.54
C LEU A 30 -0.24 -5.54 -16.51
N ASN A 31 0.96 -5.35 -17.09
CA ASN A 31 1.98 -6.38 -16.98
C ASN A 31 2.37 -6.60 -15.51
N GLU A 32 2.94 -7.77 -15.22
CA GLU A 32 3.32 -8.13 -13.85
C GLU A 32 4.28 -7.13 -13.20
N ASN A 33 5.22 -6.58 -13.97
CA ASN A 33 6.18 -5.58 -13.45
C ASN A 33 5.49 -4.29 -13.00
N TRP A 34 4.52 -3.78 -13.74
CA TRP A 34 3.78 -2.57 -13.39
C TRP A 34 2.84 -2.80 -12.21
N THR A 35 2.21 -3.96 -12.14
CA THR A 35 1.39 -4.35 -10.99
C THR A 35 2.25 -4.52 -9.72
N PHE A 36 3.48 -5.03 -9.87
CA PHE A 36 4.46 -5.05 -8.79
C PHE A 36 4.89 -3.64 -8.34
N VAL A 37 5.19 -2.74 -9.28
CA VAL A 37 5.54 -1.36 -8.95
C VAL A 37 4.39 -0.65 -8.22
N LEU A 38 3.14 -0.82 -8.69
CA LEU A 38 1.95 -0.25 -8.05
C LEU A 38 1.75 -0.74 -6.62
N SER A 39 1.92 -2.04 -6.38
CA SER A 39 1.81 -2.61 -5.03
C SER A 39 2.91 -2.09 -4.09
N VAL A 40 4.15 -1.94 -4.57
CA VAL A 40 5.23 -1.31 -3.80
C VAL A 40 4.91 0.15 -3.45
N VAL A 41 4.44 0.94 -4.41
CA VAL A 41 4.03 2.35 -4.19
C VAL A 41 2.91 2.42 -3.16
N GLN A 42 1.92 1.53 -3.24
CA GLN A 42 0.82 1.44 -2.29
C GLN A 42 1.34 1.19 -0.86
N ILE A 43 2.20 0.19 -0.68
CA ILE A 43 2.77 -0.19 0.62
C ILE A 43 3.61 0.95 1.23
N ILE A 44 4.51 1.55 0.45
CA ILE A 44 5.38 2.64 0.94
C ILE A 44 4.54 3.87 1.32
N SER A 45 3.52 4.20 0.52
CA SER A 45 2.62 5.33 0.79
C SER A 45 1.83 5.12 2.08
N TRP A 46 1.35 3.90 2.31
CA TRP A 46 0.67 3.51 3.54
C TRP A 46 1.57 3.60 4.78
N LEU A 47 2.79 3.06 4.69
CA LEU A 47 3.76 3.13 5.79
C LEU A 47 4.16 4.58 6.10
N GLY A 48 4.38 5.39 5.06
CA GLY A 48 4.67 6.81 5.22
C GLY A 48 3.52 7.57 5.89
N TYR A 49 2.29 7.34 5.44
CA TYR A 49 1.09 7.95 6.01
C TYR A 49 0.90 7.59 7.47
N THR A 50 0.94 6.30 7.79
CA THR A 50 0.72 5.79 9.16
C THR A 50 1.79 6.30 10.12
N ASN A 51 3.05 6.40 9.68
CA ASN A 51 4.13 6.93 10.51
C ASN A 51 3.96 8.44 10.79
N LEU A 52 3.54 9.21 9.79
CA LEU A 52 3.30 10.66 9.90
C LEU A 52 2.00 11.04 10.60
N SER A 53 1.03 10.12 10.64
CA SER A 53 -0.25 10.32 11.32
C SER A 53 -0.06 10.53 12.83
N GLU A 54 -0.95 11.28 13.47
CA GLU A 54 -1.00 11.44 14.92
C GLU A 54 -1.71 10.25 15.62
N LEU A 55 -1.73 9.06 14.97
CA LEU A 55 -2.25 7.84 15.57
C LEU A 55 -1.44 7.46 16.81
N GLU A 56 -2.11 6.93 17.83
CA GLU A 56 -1.43 6.40 19.00
C GLU A 56 -0.46 5.28 18.61
N LYS A 57 0.66 5.17 19.32
CA LYS A 57 1.72 4.18 19.05
C LYS A 57 1.19 2.75 18.90
N ARG A 58 0.20 2.35 19.69
CA ARG A 58 -0.40 1.01 19.63
C ARG A 58 -1.04 0.70 18.27
N TYR A 59 -1.75 1.66 17.69
CA TYR A 59 -2.38 1.49 16.39
C TYR A 59 -1.35 1.49 15.27
N LYS A 60 -0.29 2.30 15.37
CA LYS A 60 0.82 2.27 14.40
C LYS A 60 1.47 0.89 14.32
N ILE A 61 1.76 0.27 15.45
CA ILE A 61 2.38 -1.07 15.52
C ILE A 61 1.48 -2.12 14.88
N VAL A 62 0.19 -2.14 15.25
CA VAL A 62 -0.78 -3.09 14.70
C VAL A 62 -0.90 -2.92 13.19
N ILE A 63 -1.04 -1.68 12.72
CA ILE A 63 -1.15 -1.38 11.30
C ILE A 63 0.13 -1.80 10.56
N SER A 64 1.32 -1.48 11.07
CA SER A 64 2.59 -1.92 10.47
C SER A 64 2.70 -3.45 10.38
N ALA A 65 2.26 -4.18 11.40
CA ALA A 65 2.24 -5.64 11.39
C ALA A 65 1.30 -6.18 10.29
N PHE A 66 0.09 -5.62 10.17
CA PHE A 66 -0.84 -5.97 9.09
C PHE A 66 -0.24 -5.70 7.71
N THR A 67 0.49 -4.59 7.54
CA THR A 67 1.15 -4.28 6.27
C THR A 67 2.19 -5.33 5.91
N ILE A 68 3.03 -5.74 6.86
CA ILE A 68 4.07 -6.77 6.64
C ILE A 68 3.44 -8.09 6.20
N VAL A 69 2.37 -8.52 6.90
CA VAL A 69 1.64 -9.73 6.53
C VAL A 69 1.07 -9.63 5.12
N ALA A 70 0.48 -8.49 4.75
CA ALA A 70 -0.02 -8.27 3.40
C ALA A 70 1.10 -8.32 2.34
N VAL A 71 2.27 -7.72 2.61
CA VAL A 71 3.44 -7.81 1.72
C VAL A 71 3.90 -9.25 1.54
N CYS A 72 4.00 -10.01 2.64
CA CYS A 72 4.40 -11.41 2.59
C CYS A 72 3.42 -12.25 1.77
N ILE A 73 2.11 -12.02 1.91
CA ILE A 73 1.08 -12.73 1.14
C ILE A 73 1.19 -12.37 -0.35
N ILE A 74 1.27 -11.09 -0.70
CA ILE A 74 1.42 -10.65 -2.10
C ILE A 74 2.71 -11.21 -2.71
N GLY A 75 3.82 -11.17 -1.96
CA GLY A 75 5.10 -11.74 -2.38
C GLY A 75 5.00 -13.25 -2.60
N LEU A 76 4.33 -13.99 -1.72
CA LEU A 76 4.08 -15.43 -1.91
C LEU A 76 3.30 -15.70 -3.20
N PHE A 77 2.21 -14.96 -3.47
CA PHE A 77 1.43 -15.14 -4.70
C PHE A 77 2.20 -14.80 -5.97
N TYR A 78 3.14 -13.84 -5.92
CA TYR A 78 3.95 -13.44 -7.07
C TYR A 78 5.16 -14.35 -7.32
N PHE A 79 5.84 -14.81 -6.26
CA PHE A 79 7.05 -15.64 -6.37
C PHE A 79 6.77 -17.15 -6.46
N LEU A 80 5.60 -17.63 -6.04
CA LEU A 80 5.21 -19.05 -6.15
C LEU A 80 4.46 -19.37 -7.46
N LYS A 81 4.42 -18.44 -8.41
CA LYS A 81 3.92 -18.69 -9.76
C LYS A 81 5.01 -19.35 -10.61
#